data_AF-A0A4Q6CBU1-F1
#
_entry.id   AF-A0A4Q6CBU1-F1
#
_cell.length_a   1.000
_cell.length_b   1.000
_cell.length_c   1.000
_cell.angle_alpha   90.00
_cell.angle_beta   90.00
_cell.angle_gamma   90.00
#
_symmetry.space_group_name_H-M   'P 1'
#
loop_
_entity.id
_entity.type
_entity.pdbx_description
1 polymer ?
#
loop_
_entity_poly.entity_id
_entity_poly.type
_entity_poly.pdbx_seq_one_letter_code
_entity_poly.pdbx_strand_id
1 'polypeptide(L)'
;PVLLLEQDRTRWDPLLIQRGLEALARARGLGGGLGPYALQAAIAACHARARSPGETDWATIAALYATLSQVYPSPVVELNRAVAVSMAAGPQAGLDLVDGLRAEPALARYHLLPSVRGDLLARLGRHHEARVEFERAAALTRNTREHDFLLERSRRSAEQAG
;
A
#
# COMPACT_ATOMS: atom_id res chain seq x y z
N PRO A 1 -6.96 -0.19 -13.45
CA PRO A 1 -5.78 -0.92 -12.91
C PRO A 1 -6.27 -2.21 -12.23
N VAL A 2 -5.42 -3.24 -12.06
CA VAL A 2 -5.77 -4.42 -11.23
C VAL A 2 -5.13 -4.22 -9.87
N LEU A 3 -5.91 -4.30 -8.78
CA LEU A 3 -5.39 -4.10 -7.43
C LEU A 3 -4.51 -5.27 -6.99
N LEU A 4 -3.56 -5.01 -6.10
CA LEU A 4 -2.59 -6.03 -5.64
C LEU A 4 -3.27 -7.28 -5.05
N LEU A 5 -4.41 -7.10 -4.36
CA LEU A 5 -5.17 -8.20 -3.77
C LEU A 5 -6.06 -8.94 -4.78
N GLU A 6 -6.24 -8.38 -5.98
CA GLU A 6 -7.03 -8.95 -7.07
C GLU A 6 -6.15 -9.61 -8.13
N GLN A 7 -4.82 -9.53 -7.99
CA GLN A 7 -3.90 -10.17 -8.92
C GLN A 7 -3.96 -11.69 -8.79
N ASP A 8 -4.10 -12.35 -9.93
CA ASP A 8 -3.93 -13.79 -10.04
C ASP A 8 -2.45 -14.17 -9.94
N ARG A 9 -2.05 -14.66 -8.75
CA ARG A 9 -0.67 -15.03 -8.45
C ARG A 9 -0.23 -16.30 -9.16
N THR A 10 -1.14 -17.10 -9.70
CA THR A 10 -0.77 -18.29 -10.50
C THR A 10 -0.10 -17.91 -11.82
N ARG A 11 -0.30 -16.66 -12.26
CA ARG A 11 0.31 -16.09 -13.47
C ARG A 11 1.67 -15.44 -13.21
N TRP A 12 2.13 -15.39 -11.95
CA TRP A 12 3.44 -14.85 -11.63
C TRP A 12 4.52 -15.84 -12.04
N ASP A 13 5.62 -15.33 -12.60
CA ASP A 13 6.72 -16.16 -13.10
C ASP A 13 7.50 -16.80 -11.92
N PRO A 14 7.42 -18.14 -11.73
CA PRO A 14 8.06 -18.80 -10.60
C PRO A 14 9.59 -18.73 -10.66
N LEU A 15 10.16 -18.71 -11.87
CA LEU A 15 11.61 -18.63 -12.07
C LEU A 15 12.13 -17.25 -11.68
N LEU A 16 11.42 -16.18 -12.04
CA LEU A 16 11.79 -14.82 -11.63
C LEU A 16 11.63 -14.63 -10.11
N ILE A 17 10.58 -15.21 -9.51
CA ILE A 17 10.41 -15.21 -8.04
C ILE A 17 11.61 -15.91 -7.38
N GLN A 18 11.95 -17.12 -7.79
CA GLN A 18 13.06 -17.86 -7.21
C GLN A 18 14.38 -17.08 -7.32
N ARG A 19 14.69 -16.52 -8.50
CA ARG A 19 15.88 -15.71 -8.72
C ARG A 19 15.92 -14.47 -7.80
N GLY A 20 14.79 -13.80 -7.62
CA GLY A 20 14.67 -12.65 -6.71
C GLY A 20 14.92 -13.04 -5.25
N LEU A 21 14.38 -14.17 -4.80
CA LEU A 21 14.59 -14.70 -3.46
C LEU A 21 16.05 -15.09 -3.20
N GLU A 22 16.70 -15.73 -4.17
CA GLU A 22 18.12 -16.07 -4.10
C GLU A 22 19.01 -14.82 -4.06
N ALA A 23 18.70 -13.80 -4.88
CA ALA A 23 19.42 -12.53 -4.87
C ALA A 23 19.29 -11.82 -3.51
N LEU A 24 18.09 -11.80 -2.93
CA LEU A 24 17.87 -11.27 -1.59
C LEU A 24 18.65 -12.04 -0.51
N ALA A 25 18.68 -13.38 -0.59
CA ALA A 25 19.44 -14.21 0.33
C ALA A 25 20.95 -13.92 0.23
N ARG A 26 21.49 -13.79 -0.99
CA ARG A 26 22.89 -13.40 -1.21
C ARG A 26 23.19 -12.01 -0.64
N ALA A 27 22.34 -11.01 -0.89
CA ALA A 27 22.53 -9.66 -0.37
C ALA A 27 22.58 -9.63 1.17
N ARG A 28 21.75 -10.44 1.83
CA ARG A 28 21.79 -10.61 3.30
C ARG A 28 23.08 -11.29 3.76
N GLY A 29 23.51 -12.35 3.08
CA GLY A 29 24.76 -13.06 3.41
C GLY A 29 26.01 -12.19 3.29
N LEU A 30 25.99 -11.17 2.43
CA LEU A 30 27.06 -10.18 2.28
C LEU A 30 26.97 -9.00 3.26
N GLY A 31 26.04 -9.02 4.21
CA GLY A 31 25.84 -7.94 5.19
C GLY A 31 24.96 -6.77 4.71
N GLY A 32 24.47 -6.80 3.47
CA GLY A 32 23.62 -5.74 2.89
C GLY A 32 22.14 -5.80 3.26
N GLY A 33 21.75 -6.65 4.22
CA GLY A 33 20.35 -6.98 4.51
C GLY A 33 19.48 -5.82 5.01
N LEU A 34 20.08 -4.74 5.50
CA LEU A 34 19.40 -3.57 6.07
C LEU A 34 19.42 -2.33 5.16
N GLY A 35 20.02 -2.43 3.97
CA GLY A 35 19.96 -1.33 3.00
C GLY A 35 18.53 -1.12 2.46
N PRO A 36 18.19 0.09 1.99
CA PRO A 36 16.83 0.42 1.54
C PRO A 36 16.33 -0.53 0.44
N TYR A 37 17.18 -0.88 -0.52
CA TYR A 37 16.82 -1.84 -1.57
C TYR A 37 16.63 -3.26 -1.06
N ALA A 38 17.40 -3.71 -0.06
CA ALA A 38 17.24 -5.03 0.53
C ALA A 38 15.93 -5.13 1.35
N LEU A 39 15.55 -4.05 2.03
CA LEU A 39 14.29 -3.95 2.75
C LEU A 39 13.08 -3.91 1.79
N GLN A 40 13.16 -3.13 0.72
CA GLN A 40 12.15 -3.13 -0.35
C GLN A 40 12.02 -4.52 -1.01
N ALA A 41 13.15 -5.18 -1.30
CA ALA A 41 13.16 -6.53 -1.83
C ALA A 41 12.58 -7.55 -0.83
N ALA A 42 12.80 -7.36 0.48
CA ALA A 42 12.19 -8.20 1.52
C ALA A 42 10.67 -8.02 1.58
N ILE A 43 10.16 -6.80 1.43
CA ILE A 43 8.72 -6.52 1.34
C ILE A 43 8.12 -7.23 0.10
N ALA A 44 8.76 -7.08 -1.06
CA ALA A 44 8.33 -7.77 -2.28
C ALA A 44 8.38 -9.30 -2.12
N ALA A 45 9.40 -9.83 -1.43
CA ALA A 45 9.53 -11.26 -1.15
C ALA A 45 8.39 -11.80 -0.27
N CYS A 46 7.86 -11.01 0.67
CA CYS A 46 6.67 -11.39 1.45
C CYS A 46 5.45 -11.62 0.54
N HIS A 47 5.22 -10.73 -0.43
CA HIS A 47 4.17 -10.94 -1.42
C HIS A 47 4.43 -12.15 -2.30
N ALA A 48 5.66 -12.29 -2.82
CA ALA A 48 6.05 -13.35 -3.75
C ALA A 48 5.96 -14.77 -3.14
N ARG A 49 6.14 -14.90 -1.82
CA ARG A 49 6.04 -16.19 -1.11
C ARG A 49 4.62 -16.65 -0.84
N ALA A 50 3.67 -15.71 -0.72
CA ALA A 50 2.30 -16.02 -0.38
C ALA A 50 1.53 -16.49 -1.63
N ARG A 51 0.92 -17.69 -1.55
CA ARG A 51 0.28 -18.33 -2.71
C ARG A 51 -1.03 -17.63 -3.08
N SER A 52 -1.67 -16.99 -2.10
CA SER A 52 -2.86 -16.18 -2.27
C SER A 52 -2.71 -14.83 -1.55
N PRO A 53 -3.51 -13.81 -1.93
CA PRO A 53 -3.57 -12.54 -1.22
C PRO A 53 -3.76 -12.68 0.29
N GLY A 54 -4.62 -13.59 0.74
CA GLY A 54 -4.92 -13.84 2.15
C GLY A 54 -3.77 -14.43 2.96
N GLU A 55 -2.82 -15.12 2.31
CA GLU A 55 -1.61 -15.68 2.96
C GLU A 55 -0.47 -14.66 3.11
N THR A 56 -0.67 -13.43 2.66
CA THR A 56 0.37 -12.40 2.73
C THR A 56 0.68 -12.06 4.19
N ASP A 57 1.95 -12.20 4.60
CA ASP A 57 2.40 -11.83 5.94
C ASP A 57 2.52 -10.30 6.09
N TRP A 58 1.38 -9.68 6.35
CA TRP A 58 1.28 -8.24 6.54
C TRP A 58 1.99 -7.74 7.80
N ALA A 59 2.09 -8.57 8.84
CA ALA A 59 2.81 -8.20 10.06
C ALA A 59 4.30 -8.00 9.78
N THR A 60 4.91 -8.93 9.04
CA THR A 60 6.30 -8.78 8.59
C THR A 60 6.47 -7.60 7.64
N ILE A 61 5.54 -7.39 6.69
CA ILE A 61 5.62 -6.23 5.79
C ILE A 61 5.55 -4.90 6.57
N ALA A 62 4.67 -4.79 7.56
CA ALA A 62 4.56 -3.60 8.40
C ALA A 62 5.85 -3.35 9.20
N ALA A 63 6.46 -4.40 9.77
CA ALA A 63 7.75 -4.31 10.45
C ALA A 63 8.89 -3.90 9.51
N LEU A 64 8.93 -4.44 8.28
CA LEU A 64 9.92 -4.08 7.28
C LEU A 64 9.79 -2.62 6.84
N TYR A 65 8.56 -2.12 6.66
CA TYR A 65 8.32 -0.70 6.38
C TYR A 65 8.74 0.20 7.56
N ALA A 66 8.51 -0.23 8.80
CA ALA A 66 8.96 0.52 9.98
C ALA A 66 10.50 0.61 10.07
N THR A 67 11.22 -0.45 9.68
CA THR A 67 12.68 -0.40 9.55
C THR A 67 13.10 0.45 8.36
N LEU A 68 12.42 0.32 7.21
CA LEU A 68 12.74 1.08 6.00
C LEU A 68 12.58 2.58 6.21
N SER A 69 11.57 3.03 6.96
CA SER A 69 11.38 4.46 7.22
C SER A 69 12.43 5.06 8.13
N GLN A 70 13.08 4.26 8.99
CA GLN A 70 14.23 4.71 9.78
C GLN A 70 15.48 4.87 8.92
N VAL A 71 15.73 3.93 8.00
CA VAL A 71 16.92 3.93 7.13
C VAL A 71 16.77 4.88 5.94
N TYR A 72 15.54 5.06 5.46
CA TYR A 72 15.18 5.92 4.34
C TYR A 72 13.89 6.71 4.66
N PRO A 73 14.02 7.82 5.41
CA PRO A 73 12.88 8.65 5.78
C PRO A 73 12.20 9.23 4.54
N SER A 74 10.94 8.85 4.31
CA SER A 74 10.16 9.31 3.17
C SER A 74 8.67 9.27 3.48
N PRO A 75 7.92 10.34 3.21
CA PRO A 75 6.46 10.35 3.36
C PRO A 75 5.75 9.27 2.53
N VAL A 76 6.31 8.90 1.38
CA VAL A 76 5.77 7.82 0.54
C VAL A 76 5.98 6.46 1.20
N VAL A 77 7.11 6.24 1.87
CA VAL A 77 7.37 5.02 2.65
C VAL A 77 6.43 4.94 3.85
N GLU A 78 6.19 6.05 4.56
CA GLU A 78 5.22 6.09 5.66
C GLU A 78 3.78 5.84 5.19
N LEU A 79 3.38 6.38 4.03
CA LEU A 79 2.06 6.09 3.46
C LEU A 79 1.90 4.59 3.14
N ASN A 80 2.93 3.97 2.55
CA ASN A 80 2.93 2.53 2.29
C ASN A 80 2.93 1.70 3.59
N ARG A 81 3.64 2.17 4.62
CA ARG A 81 3.60 1.58 5.97
C ARG A 81 2.19 1.60 6.53
N ALA A 82 1.47 2.70 6.38
CA ALA A 82 0.09 2.82 6.86
C ALA A 82 -0.85 1.80 6.19
N VAL A 83 -0.67 1.53 4.89
CA VAL A 83 -1.39 0.46 4.19
C VAL A 83 -1.06 -0.91 4.81
N ALA A 84 0.22 -1.22 5.01
CA ALA A 84 0.64 -2.49 5.60
C ALA A 84 0.08 -2.69 7.02
N VAL A 85 0.14 -1.64 7.86
CA VAL A 85 -0.45 -1.64 9.20
C VAL A 85 -1.96 -1.85 9.13
N SER A 86 -2.65 -1.26 8.17
CA SER A 86 -4.10 -1.45 7.99
C SER A 86 -4.49 -2.90 7.71
N MET A 87 -3.59 -3.65 7.07
CA MET A 87 -3.81 -5.05 6.71
C MET A 87 -3.44 -5.97 7.87
N ALA A 88 -2.44 -5.60 8.67
CA ALA A 88 -1.98 -6.38 9.82
C ALA A 88 -2.84 -6.17 11.08
N ALA A 89 -3.21 -4.91 11.37
CA ALA A 89 -3.85 -4.48 12.61
C ALA A 89 -5.24 -3.87 12.42
N GLY A 90 -5.74 -3.85 11.18
CA GLY A 90 -7.07 -3.37 10.83
C GLY A 90 -7.11 -1.91 10.35
N PRO A 91 -8.21 -1.52 9.67
CA PRO A 91 -8.27 -0.27 8.91
C PRO A 91 -8.13 1.00 9.76
N GLN A 92 -8.58 0.99 11.02
CA GLN A 92 -8.44 2.15 11.92
C GLN A 92 -6.96 2.46 12.22
N ALA A 93 -6.14 1.44 12.51
CA ALA A 93 -4.72 1.63 12.80
C ALA A 93 -3.96 2.23 11.59
N GLY A 94 -4.33 1.83 10.37
CA GLY A 94 -3.82 2.46 9.16
C GLY A 94 -4.29 3.89 8.99
N LEU A 95 -5.57 4.15 9.28
CA LEU A 95 -6.16 5.48 9.11
C LEU A 95 -5.51 6.51 10.03
N ASP A 96 -5.23 6.15 11.28
CA ASP A 96 -4.56 7.02 12.25
C ASP A 96 -3.18 7.48 11.72
N LEU A 97 -2.43 6.58 11.08
CA LEU A 97 -1.15 6.91 10.45
C LEU A 97 -1.33 7.81 9.22
N VAL A 98 -2.31 7.51 8.36
CA VAL A 98 -2.62 8.32 7.17
C VAL A 98 -3.06 9.73 7.57
N ASP A 99 -3.85 9.87 8.64
CA ASP A 99 -4.29 11.17 9.12
C ASP A 99 -3.12 12.04 9.59
N GLY A 100 -2.10 11.44 10.21
CA GLY A 100 -0.85 12.14 10.55
C GLY A 100 -0.06 12.65 9.34
N LEU A 101 -0.21 12.01 8.17
CA LEU A 101 0.46 12.41 6.93
C LEU A 101 -0.26 13.53 6.16
N ARG A 102 -1.47 13.92 6.57
CA ARG A 102 -2.26 14.93 5.83
C ARG A 102 -1.63 16.31 5.83
N ALA A 103 -0.83 16.62 6.85
CA ALA A 103 -0.12 17.89 6.96
C ALA A 103 1.21 17.91 6.18
N GLU A 104 1.66 16.77 5.63
CA GLU A 104 2.95 16.65 4.95
C GLU A 104 2.94 17.35 3.58
N PRO A 105 3.70 18.45 3.39
CA PRO A 105 3.69 19.21 2.14
C PRO A 105 4.09 18.37 0.91
N ALA A 106 5.01 17.42 1.09
CA ALA A 106 5.46 16.55 0.00
C ALA A 106 4.34 15.66 -0.58
N LEU A 107 3.27 15.42 0.19
CA LEU A 107 2.13 14.60 -0.23
C LEU A 107 0.90 15.43 -0.64
N ALA A 108 0.95 16.76 -0.57
CA ALA A 108 -0.21 17.63 -0.80
C ALA A 108 -0.88 17.43 -2.17
N ARG A 109 -0.09 17.10 -3.20
CA ARG A 109 -0.57 16.80 -4.57
C ARG A 109 -0.44 15.33 -4.95
N TYR A 110 -0.17 14.46 -3.98
CA TYR A 110 0.02 13.03 -4.22
C TYR A 110 -1.32 12.30 -4.10
N HIS A 111 -1.93 11.96 -5.24
CA HIS A 111 -3.27 11.38 -5.30
C HIS A 111 -3.45 10.08 -4.48
N LEU A 112 -2.36 9.32 -4.22
CA LEU A 112 -2.45 8.10 -3.42
C LEU A 112 -2.74 8.37 -1.94
N LEU A 113 -2.39 9.53 -1.39
CA LEU A 113 -2.71 9.86 0.00
C LEU A 113 -4.24 9.90 0.25
N PRO A 114 -5.02 10.72 -0.47
CA PRO A 114 -6.48 10.69 -0.34
C PRO A 114 -7.07 9.36 -0.84
N SER A 115 -6.48 8.69 -1.83
CA SER A 115 -6.96 7.37 -2.28
C SER A 115 -6.90 6.31 -1.17
N VAL A 116 -5.76 6.20 -0.49
CA VAL A 116 -5.58 5.27 0.64
C VAL A 116 -6.49 5.63 1.79
N ARG A 117 -6.59 6.93 2.13
CA ARG A 117 -7.51 7.39 3.18
C ARG A 117 -8.96 7.00 2.88
N GLY A 118 -9.41 7.22 1.63
CA GLY A 118 -10.74 6.83 1.18
C GLY A 118 -11.00 5.33 1.29
N ASP A 119 -10.03 4.48 0.93
CA ASP A 119 -10.17 3.02 1.09
C ASP A 119 -10.35 2.60 2.55
N LEU A 120 -9.54 3.16 3.45
CA LEU A 120 -9.61 2.84 4.88
C LEU A 120 -10.94 3.30 5.49
N LEU A 121 -11.41 4.49 5.13
CA LEU A 121 -12.71 5.01 5.56
C LEU A 121 -13.86 4.13 5.06
N ALA A 122 -13.84 3.71 3.79
CA ALA A 122 -14.84 2.81 3.25
C ALA A 122 -14.87 1.47 3.98
N ARG A 123 -13.69 0.89 4.29
CA ARG A 123 -13.56 -0.35 5.08
C ARG A 123 -14.05 -0.20 6.53
N LEU A 124 -14.11 1.03 7.05
CA LEU A 124 -14.67 1.37 8.36
C LEU A 124 -16.16 1.74 8.33
N GLY A 125 -16.80 1.68 7.15
CA GLY A 125 -18.19 2.10 6.99
C GLY A 125 -18.40 3.63 6.95
N ARG A 126 -17.33 4.42 6.93
CA ARG A 126 -17.36 5.90 6.90
C ARG A 126 -17.50 6.40 5.47
N HIS A 127 -18.58 5.97 4.81
CA HIS A 127 -18.75 6.08 3.36
C HIS A 127 -18.85 7.53 2.85
N HIS A 128 -19.47 8.44 3.61
CA HIS A 128 -19.51 9.87 3.24
C HIS A 128 -18.11 10.49 3.18
N GLU A 129 -17.26 10.20 4.16
CA GLU A 129 -15.88 10.71 4.16
C GLU A 129 -15.04 10.02 3.08
N ALA A 130 -15.24 8.71 2.87
CA ALA A 130 -14.55 7.96 1.81
C ALA A 130 -14.81 8.55 0.43
N ARG A 131 -16.07 8.91 0.15
CA ARG A 131 -16.49 9.57 -1.09
C ARG A 131 -15.66 10.83 -1.36
N VAL A 132 -15.59 11.74 -0.40
CA VAL A 132 -14.87 13.03 -0.52
C VAL A 132 -13.39 12.79 -0.82
N GLU A 133 -12.77 11.80 -0.16
CA GLU A 133 -11.36 11.48 -0.40
C GLU A 133 -11.13 10.85 -1.79
N PHE A 134 -12.04 10.00 -2.28
CA PHE A 134 -11.94 9.48 -3.64
C PHE A 134 -12.11 10.56 -4.71
N GLU A 135 -13.03 11.51 -4.53
CA GLU A 135 -13.17 12.68 -5.42
C GLU A 135 -11.89 13.53 -5.43
N ARG A 136 -11.32 13.78 -4.25
CA ARG A 136 -10.03 14.49 -4.13
C ARG A 136 -8.89 13.76 -4.82
N ALA A 137 -8.82 12.44 -4.66
CA ALA A 137 -7.81 11.61 -5.30
C ALA A 137 -7.95 11.66 -6.83
N ALA A 138 -9.18 11.56 -7.35
CA ALA A 138 -9.47 11.65 -8.78
C ALA A 138 -8.97 12.99 -9.36
N ALA A 139 -9.25 14.10 -8.68
CA ALA A 139 -8.82 15.44 -9.12
C ALA A 139 -7.29 15.64 -9.17
N LEU A 140 -6.51 14.78 -8.51
CA LEU A 140 -5.05 14.90 -8.41
C LEU A 140 -4.28 13.98 -9.39
N THR A 141 -4.89 12.90 -9.89
CA THR A 141 -4.22 12.02 -10.86
C THR A 141 -4.33 12.58 -12.28
N ARG A 142 -3.27 12.37 -13.07
CA ARG A 142 -3.24 12.68 -14.52
C ARG A 142 -3.53 11.45 -15.38
N ASN A 143 -3.70 10.28 -14.77
CA ASN A 143 -3.98 9.04 -15.46
C ASN A 143 -5.49 8.82 -15.55
N THR A 144 -6.06 8.88 -16.76
CA THR A 144 -7.50 8.74 -16.98
C THR A 144 -8.06 7.44 -16.39
N ARG A 145 -7.33 6.33 -16.46
CA ARG A 145 -7.79 5.05 -15.89
C ARG A 145 -7.84 5.04 -14.37
N GLU A 146 -6.93 5.77 -13.71
CA GLU A 146 -6.96 5.93 -12.25
C GLU A 146 -8.05 6.92 -11.85
N HIS A 147 -8.21 8.00 -12.59
CA HIS A 147 -9.27 8.99 -12.41
C HIS A 147 -10.64 8.31 -12.41
N ASP A 148 -10.96 7.57 -13.47
CA ASP A 148 -12.26 6.91 -13.63
C ASP A 148 -12.48 5.84 -12.56
N PHE A 149 -11.44 5.09 -12.21
CA PHE A 149 -11.48 4.12 -11.12
C PHE A 149 -11.80 4.78 -9.77
N LEU A 150 -11.21 5.95 -9.48
CA LEU A 150 -11.45 6.68 -8.25
C LEU A 150 -12.85 7.30 -8.20
N LEU A 151 -13.36 7.82 -9.32
CA LEU A 151 -14.74 8.30 -9.40
C LEU A 151 -15.76 7.17 -9.19
N GLU A 152 -15.51 5.98 -9.74
CA GLU A 152 -16.36 4.81 -9.50
C GLU A 152 -16.35 4.41 -8.02
N ARG A 153 -15.20 4.46 -7.36
CA ARG A 153 -15.07 4.24 -5.90
C ARG A 153 -15.83 5.28 -5.09
N SER A 154 -15.80 6.55 -5.50
CA SER A 154 -16.62 7.63 -4.92
C SER A 154 -18.11 7.31 -5.04
N ARG A 155 -18.58 6.97 -6.24
CA ARG A 155 -19.99 6.65 -6.52
C ARG A 155 -20.50 5.50 -5.65
N ARG A 156 -19.74 4.40 -5.56
CA ARG A 156 -20.08 3.27 -4.68
C ARG A 156 -20.17 3.66 -3.22
N SER A 157 -19.28 4.54 -2.75
CA SER A 157 -19.32 5.04 -1.37
C SER A 157 -20.56 5.91 -1.15
N ALA A 158 -20.98 6.71 -2.13
CA ALA A 158 -22.23 7.47 -2.04
C ALA A 158 -23.46 6.56 -1.91
N GLU A 159 -23.50 5.46 -2.66
CA GLU A 159 -24.60 4.47 -2.60
C GLU A 159 -24.68 3.75 -1.25
N GLN A 160 -23.54 3.48 -0.62
CA GLN A 160 -23.47 2.81 0.68
C GLN A 160 -23.74 3.75 1.88
N ALA A 161 -23.80 5.07 1.63
CA ALA A 161 -24.07 6.08 2.65
C ALA A 161 -25.56 6.45 2.77
N GLY A 162 -26.38 6.11 1.75
CA GLY A 162 -27.83 6.37 1.71
C GLY A 162 -28.64 5.18 2.18
#